data_AF-A0A354U8Y4-F1
#
_entry.id   AF-A0A354U8Y4-F1
#
_cell.length_a   1.000
_cell.length_b   1.000
_cell.length_c   1.000
_cell.angle_alpha   90.00
_cell.angle_beta   90.00
_cell.angle_gamma   90.00
#
_symmetry.space_group_name_H-M   'P 1'
#
loop_
_entity.id
_entity.type
_entity.pdbx_description
1 polymer ?
#
loop_
_entity_poly.entity_id
_entity_poly.type
_entity_poly.pdbx_seq_one_letter_code
_entity_poly.pdbx_strand_id
1 'polypeptide(L)'
;MQDWKDFLTAFVHHYRDRVNKYELWNEPHFKGFSIFWNDTPEKFVELMKTGSEVIRKEQPDAEIWMGGIGQRYLPFYEEVVKQNITEYFDVLPLHGRSYNPESFREITRRLNRKTPVVSTSEWHSILVQPRSAPPNHKSSGQELAKVMMLDLLSQLKAGLREITAFCTLGYGRIESLAFKKEMGDALPQASGFFDPVPFTSVRYPALILQHAAAELPDGKEFLGEGMFGKIKTIAFAVPGGNVLLLWHDEKTALNPAVVSGALTPESSVFDWEGRAVSFRDWKIEPETFYYLRNFDPAKLPGLKKDAGVLIPNRPALKPTGPEGVYSTLPLIRKDGTFLEQNALWVKSGWRTFGDVGGNRAKFALHISDDSMQLAVDVRDPLFCQKQHGEKLFDGDSIQFAFDCENKGYADMRAEFQAGLTATGPEVYKEFAPATDGDLPSVYT
;
A
#
# COMPACT_ATOMS: atom_id res chain seq x y z
N MET A 1 -20.54 -23.65 14.97
CA MET A 1 -20.91 -23.60 13.53
C MET A 1 -22.41 -23.63 13.26
N GLN A 2 -23.28 -24.20 14.12
CA GLN A 2 -24.72 -24.20 13.84
C GLN A 2 -25.31 -22.77 13.75
N ASP A 3 -25.00 -21.90 14.70
CA ASP A 3 -25.47 -20.49 14.68
C ASP A 3 -25.07 -19.74 13.40
N TRP A 4 -23.87 -20.02 12.87
CA TRP A 4 -23.40 -19.45 11.61
C TRP A 4 -24.24 -19.92 10.41
N LYS A 5 -24.58 -21.21 10.36
CA LYS A 5 -25.46 -21.76 9.34
C LYS A 5 -26.85 -21.14 9.42
N ASP A 6 -27.42 -21.07 10.62
CA ASP A 6 -28.76 -20.54 10.84
C ASP A 6 -28.83 -19.05 10.45
N PHE A 7 -27.80 -18.27 10.81
CA PHE A 7 -27.66 -16.88 10.38
C PHE A 7 -27.61 -16.77 8.86
N LEU A 8 -26.72 -17.52 8.19
CA LEU A 8 -26.56 -17.43 6.74
C LEU A 8 -27.82 -17.88 5.98
N THR A 9 -28.50 -18.93 6.44
CA THR A 9 -29.78 -19.33 5.86
C THR A 9 -30.80 -18.20 5.95
N ALA A 10 -30.98 -17.60 7.13
CA ALA A 10 -31.89 -16.47 7.32
C ALA A 10 -31.48 -15.24 6.49
N PHE A 11 -30.19 -14.94 6.43
CA PHE A 11 -29.63 -13.82 5.69
C PHE A 11 -29.87 -13.97 4.19
N VAL A 12 -29.51 -15.11 3.60
CA VAL A 12 -29.73 -15.38 2.17
C VAL A 12 -31.23 -15.37 1.85
N HIS A 13 -32.08 -16.01 2.67
CA HIS A 13 -33.53 -15.97 2.44
C HIS A 13 -34.10 -14.56 2.41
N HIS A 14 -33.56 -13.66 3.23
CA HIS A 14 -34.01 -12.28 3.29
C HIS A 14 -33.51 -11.41 2.11
N TYR A 15 -32.31 -11.68 1.60
CA TYR A 15 -31.64 -10.81 0.63
C TYR A 15 -31.47 -11.37 -0.78
N ARG A 16 -31.71 -12.66 -1.03
CA ARG A 16 -31.42 -13.33 -2.32
C ARG A 16 -32.04 -12.69 -3.57
N ASP A 17 -33.16 -11.97 -3.43
CA ASP A 17 -33.80 -11.26 -4.55
C ASP A 17 -33.10 -9.92 -4.90
N ARG A 18 -32.13 -9.48 -4.07
CA ARG A 18 -31.43 -8.19 -4.19
C ARG A 18 -29.91 -8.33 -4.16
N VAL A 19 -29.40 -9.41 -3.57
CA VAL A 19 -27.97 -9.66 -3.35
C VAL A 19 -27.63 -11.02 -3.94
N ASN A 20 -26.60 -11.06 -4.76
CA ASN A 20 -26.05 -12.30 -5.35
C ASN A 20 -24.54 -12.45 -5.13
N LYS A 21 -23.90 -11.50 -4.44
CA LYS A 21 -22.49 -11.51 -4.09
C LYS A 21 -22.34 -11.46 -2.58
N TYR A 22 -21.60 -12.41 -2.03
CA TYR A 22 -21.42 -12.55 -0.59
C TYR A 22 -19.94 -12.62 -0.25
N GLU A 23 -19.43 -11.62 0.46
CA GLU A 23 -18.11 -11.67 1.06
C GLU A 23 -18.20 -12.27 2.46
N LEU A 24 -17.50 -13.38 2.67
CA LEU A 24 -17.53 -14.11 3.93
C LEU A 24 -16.39 -13.63 4.83
N TRP A 25 -16.78 -12.86 5.86
CA TRP A 25 -15.89 -12.22 6.83
C TRP A 25 -15.10 -11.03 6.25
N ASN A 26 -14.16 -10.48 7.03
CA ASN A 26 -13.33 -9.34 6.65
C ASN A 26 -11.93 -9.47 7.25
N GLU A 27 -10.88 -9.15 6.48
CA GLU A 27 -9.49 -9.01 6.93
C GLU A 27 -9.05 -10.06 7.95
N PRO A 28 -9.11 -11.35 7.61
CA PRO A 28 -8.79 -12.38 8.57
C PRO A 28 -7.32 -12.28 8.97
N HIS A 29 -7.06 -12.30 10.28
CA HIS A 29 -5.75 -12.57 10.85
C HIS A 29 -4.70 -11.46 10.60
N PHE A 30 -4.77 -10.42 11.43
CA PHE A 30 -3.70 -9.42 11.57
C PHE A 30 -3.66 -8.89 13.01
N LYS A 31 -2.79 -9.45 13.86
CA LYS A 31 -2.71 -9.10 15.29
C LYS A 31 -2.36 -7.61 15.47
N GLY A 32 -3.18 -6.90 16.24
CA GLY A 32 -2.99 -5.47 16.54
C GLY A 32 -3.58 -4.48 15.52
N PHE A 33 -4.14 -4.98 14.40
CA PHE A 33 -4.63 -4.13 13.31
C PHE A 33 -5.93 -4.64 12.68
N SER A 34 -6.10 -5.96 12.50
CA SER A 34 -7.41 -6.58 12.27
C SER A 34 -7.98 -7.03 13.60
N ILE A 35 -9.17 -6.54 13.92
CA ILE A 35 -9.98 -6.97 15.07
C ILE A 35 -11.02 -8.02 14.65
N PHE A 36 -11.04 -8.40 13.36
CA PHE A 36 -12.16 -9.14 12.80
C PHE A 36 -12.00 -10.63 13.00
N TRP A 37 -10.79 -11.20 12.98
CA TRP A 37 -10.60 -12.64 13.13
C TRP A 37 -9.51 -12.96 14.14
N ASN A 38 -9.85 -13.75 15.15
CA ASN A 38 -8.96 -14.15 16.23
C ASN A 38 -9.01 -15.68 16.46
N ASP A 39 -8.77 -16.46 15.41
CA ASP A 39 -8.72 -17.91 15.46
C ASP A 39 -7.82 -18.46 14.33
N THR A 40 -7.58 -19.77 14.27
CA THR A 40 -6.57 -20.36 13.38
C THR A 40 -6.98 -20.34 11.88
N PRO A 41 -6.03 -20.53 10.94
CA PRO A 41 -6.33 -20.67 9.52
C PRO A 41 -7.31 -21.82 9.25
N GLU A 42 -7.20 -22.94 9.97
CA GLU A 42 -8.09 -24.10 9.85
C GLU A 42 -9.55 -23.71 10.16
N LYS A 43 -9.74 -22.89 11.20
CA LYS A 43 -11.06 -22.39 11.58
C LYS A 43 -11.63 -21.40 10.58
N PHE A 44 -10.76 -20.63 9.91
CA PHE A 44 -11.20 -19.76 8.83
C PHE A 44 -11.67 -20.57 7.62
N VAL A 45 -10.96 -21.66 7.27
CA VAL A 45 -11.39 -22.60 6.22
C VAL A 45 -12.71 -23.28 6.60
N GLU A 46 -12.90 -23.67 7.87
CA GLU A 46 -14.18 -24.21 8.37
C GLU A 46 -15.33 -23.21 8.19
N LEU A 47 -15.11 -21.93 8.52
CA LEU A 47 -16.07 -20.84 8.33
C LEU A 47 -16.43 -20.65 6.85
N MET A 48 -15.42 -20.57 5.99
CA MET A 48 -15.57 -20.38 4.54
C MET A 48 -16.31 -21.55 3.90
N LYS A 49 -15.90 -22.79 4.20
CA LYS A 49 -16.57 -24.00 3.72
C LYS A 49 -18.04 -24.02 4.14
N THR A 50 -18.29 -23.84 5.43
CA THR A 50 -19.65 -23.87 5.98
C THR A 50 -20.53 -22.81 5.33
N GLY A 51 -20.01 -21.58 5.18
CA GLY A 51 -20.77 -20.50 4.58
C GLY A 51 -21.04 -20.71 3.10
N SER A 52 -20.04 -21.20 2.37
CA SER A 52 -20.14 -21.51 0.94
C SER A 52 -21.22 -22.56 0.66
N GLU A 53 -21.21 -23.66 1.42
CA GLU A 53 -22.18 -24.75 1.27
C GLU A 53 -23.62 -24.30 1.57
N VAL A 54 -23.82 -23.48 2.62
CA VAL A 54 -25.15 -22.94 2.97
C VAL A 54 -25.64 -21.97 1.90
N ILE A 55 -24.82 -21.00 1.50
CA ILE A 55 -25.21 -19.99 0.52
C ILE A 55 -25.56 -20.65 -0.81
N ARG A 56 -24.72 -21.56 -1.32
CA ARG A 56 -24.99 -22.24 -2.61
C ARG A 56 -26.19 -23.16 -2.56
N LYS A 57 -26.54 -23.72 -1.39
CA LYS A 57 -27.77 -24.49 -1.22
C LYS A 57 -29.01 -23.60 -1.34
N GLU A 58 -29.00 -22.42 -0.72
CA GLU A 58 -30.14 -21.51 -0.69
C GLU A 58 -30.24 -20.62 -1.95
N GLN A 59 -29.11 -20.38 -2.63
CA GLN A 59 -28.97 -19.58 -3.85
C GLN A 59 -27.82 -20.15 -4.72
N PRO A 60 -28.11 -21.09 -5.65
CA PRO A 60 -27.08 -21.80 -6.43
C PRO A 60 -26.21 -20.92 -7.34
N ASP A 61 -26.72 -19.78 -7.77
CA ASP A 61 -26.04 -18.81 -8.64
C ASP A 61 -25.29 -17.70 -7.87
N ALA A 62 -25.27 -17.77 -6.53
CA ALA A 62 -24.53 -16.83 -5.70
C ALA A 62 -23.02 -16.90 -5.97
N GLU A 63 -22.40 -15.74 -6.07
CA GLU A 63 -20.95 -15.57 -6.12
C GLU A 63 -20.41 -15.33 -4.72
N ILE A 64 -19.34 -16.06 -4.37
CA ILE A 64 -18.79 -16.06 -3.02
C ILE A 64 -17.38 -15.47 -3.03
N TRP A 65 -17.16 -14.47 -2.19
CA TRP A 65 -15.89 -13.80 -2.02
C TRP A 65 -15.29 -14.24 -0.68
N MET A 66 -13.97 -14.48 -0.64
CA MET A 66 -13.25 -14.69 0.62
C MET A 66 -13.24 -13.39 1.43
N GLY A 67 -13.07 -13.43 2.75
CA GLY A 67 -12.83 -12.19 3.52
C GLY A 67 -11.58 -11.46 3.01
N GLY A 68 -11.73 -10.17 2.68
CA GLY A 68 -10.72 -9.35 2.02
C GLY A 68 -9.36 -9.31 2.70
N ILE A 69 -8.29 -9.34 1.90
CA ILE A 69 -6.91 -9.42 2.40
C ILE A 69 -5.97 -8.47 1.65
N GLY A 70 -4.94 -7.97 2.33
CA GLY A 70 -3.83 -7.23 1.71
C GLY A 70 -2.56 -8.07 1.53
N GLN A 71 -1.49 -7.48 0.98
CA GLN A 71 -0.20 -8.17 0.82
C GLN A 71 0.39 -8.72 2.11
N ARG A 72 0.09 -8.08 3.24
CA ARG A 72 0.55 -8.50 4.56
C ARG A 72 -0.05 -9.84 5.02
N TYR A 73 -1.02 -10.38 4.30
CA TYR A 73 -1.71 -11.62 4.62
C TYR A 73 -1.23 -12.80 3.76
N LEU A 74 -0.20 -12.64 2.92
CA LEU A 74 0.33 -13.73 2.08
C LEU A 74 0.64 -15.03 2.85
N PRO A 75 1.22 -15.03 4.06
CA PRO A 75 1.53 -16.27 4.78
C PRO A 75 0.25 -16.95 5.25
N PHE A 76 -0.72 -16.16 5.74
CA PHE A 76 -2.04 -16.66 6.09
C PHE A 76 -2.75 -17.25 4.88
N TYR A 77 -2.73 -16.54 3.76
CA TYR A 77 -3.31 -17.00 2.49
C TYR A 77 -2.67 -18.32 2.04
N GLU A 78 -1.35 -18.47 2.14
CA GLU A 78 -0.68 -19.72 1.86
C GLU A 78 -1.18 -20.87 2.76
N GLU A 79 -1.33 -20.66 4.07
CA GLU A 79 -1.83 -21.68 5.00
C GLU A 79 -3.26 -22.13 4.68
N VAL A 80 -4.15 -21.20 4.31
CA VAL A 80 -5.52 -21.58 3.93
C VAL A 80 -5.58 -22.25 2.55
N VAL A 81 -4.69 -21.88 1.61
CA VAL A 81 -4.58 -22.51 0.28
C VAL A 81 -4.06 -23.96 0.40
N LYS A 82 -3.13 -24.25 1.32
CA LYS A 82 -2.73 -25.64 1.63
C LYS A 82 -3.94 -26.51 1.99
N GLN A 83 -4.93 -25.92 2.64
CA GLN A 83 -6.17 -26.54 3.10
C GLN A 83 -7.34 -26.51 2.10
N ASN A 84 -7.08 -26.20 0.82
CA ASN A 84 -8.08 -26.16 -0.25
C ASN A 84 -9.16 -25.07 -0.10
N ILE A 85 -8.86 -23.94 0.55
CA ILE A 85 -9.84 -22.84 0.66
C ILE A 85 -10.39 -22.37 -0.69
N THR A 86 -9.60 -22.50 -1.77
CA THR A 86 -9.96 -22.04 -3.12
C THR A 86 -11.17 -22.75 -3.73
N GLU A 87 -11.61 -23.86 -3.14
CA GLU A 87 -12.82 -24.57 -3.54
C GLU A 87 -14.10 -23.91 -2.97
N TYR A 88 -13.97 -23.06 -1.96
CA TYR A 88 -15.11 -22.50 -1.22
C TYR A 88 -15.42 -21.04 -1.58
N PHE A 89 -14.65 -20.43 -2.48
CA PHE A 89 -14.92 -19.08 -2.98
C PHE A 89 -14.62 -18.96 -4.49
N ASP A 90 -15.17 -17.92 -5.10
CA ASP A 90 -15.04 -17.58 -6.51
C ASP A 90 -14.04 -16.44 -6.72
N VAL A 91 -14.04 -15.47 -5.80
CA VAL A 91 -13.25 -14.23 -5.89
C VAL A 91 -12.37 -14.06 -4.64
N LEU A 92 -11.12 -13.68 -4.88
CA LEU A 92 -10.20 -13.18 -3.88
C LEU A 92 -10.27 -11.64 -3.86
N PRO A 93 -10.90 -11.02 -2.85
CA PRO A 93 -10.85 -9.58 -2.68
C PRO A 93 -9.54 -9.11 -2.05
N LEU A 94 -9.02 -8.01 -2.57
CA LEU A 94 -7.86 -7.33 -2.02
C LEU A 94 -8.23 -6.02 -1.31
N HIS A 95 -7.55 -5.78 -0.19
CA HIS A 95 -7.72 -4.61 0.69
C HIS A 95 -6.45 -3.74 0.74
N GLY A 96 -6.62 -2.42 0.67
CA GLY A 96 -5.53 -1.45 0.75
C GLY A 96 -5.21 -0.71 -0.55
N ARG A 97 -3.94 -0.68 -0.94
CA ARG A 97 -3.46 0.02 -2.16
C ARG A 97 -2.20 -0.64 -2.67
N SER A 98 -1.83 -0.34 -3.92
CA SER A 98 -0.59 -0.79 -4.55
C SER A 98 -0.45 -2.32 -4.52
N TYR A 99 -1.51 -2.97 -4.97
CA TYR A 99 -1.64 -4.42 -5.01
C TYR A 99 -0.67 -5.06 -6.01
N ASN A 100 -0.18 -6.25 -5.67
CA ASN A 100 0.46 -7.16 -6.60
C ASN A 100 -0.30 -8.51 -6.55
N PRO A 101 -1.38 -8.67 -7.34
CA PRO A 101 -2.20 -9.88 -7.32
C PRO A 101 -1.43 -11.12 -7.78
N GLU A 102 -0.31 -10.96 -8.47
CA GLU A 102 0.51 -12.07 -8.94
C GLU A 102 1.09 -12.88 -7.78
N SER A 103 1.45 -12.23 -6.67
CA SER A 103 1.91 -12.91 -5.45
C SER A 103 0.89 -13.94 -4.94
N PHE A 104 -0.40 -13.60 -4.97
CA PHE A 104 -1.47 -14.53 -4.57
C PHE A 104 -1.69 -15.65 -5.60
N ARG A 105 -1.64 -15.32 -6.90
CA ARG A 105 -1.77 -16.29 -8.00
C ARG A 105 -0.60 -17.27 -8.06
N GLU A 106 0.59 -16.83 -7.66
CA GLU A 106 1.77 -17.68 -7.56
C GLU A 106 1.62 -18.73 -6.46
N ILE A 107 1.10 -18.35 -5.28
CA ILE A 107 0.82 -19.29 -4.19
C ILE A 107 -0.11 -20.42 -4.65
N THR A 108 -1.23 -20.09 -5.30
CA THR A 108 -2.17 -21.12 -5.78
C THR A 108 -1.56 -22.01 -6.85
N ARG A 109 -0.79 -21.45 -7.80
CA ARG A 109 -0.09 -22.25 -8.82
C ARG A 109 0.97 -23.17 -8.20
N ARG A 110 1.79 -22.65 -7.28
CA ARG A 110 2.83 -23.42 -6.57
C ARG A 110 2.25 -24.58 -5.79
N LEU A 111 1.07 -24.38 -5.18
CA LEU A 111 0.36 -25.41 -4.41
C LEU A 111 -0.63 -26.24 -5.24
N ASN A 112 -0.65 -26.07 -6.58
CA ASN A 112 -1.55 -26.75 -7.50
C ASN A 112 -3.04 -26.66 -7.09
N ARG A 113 -3.49 -25.44 -6.76
CA ARG A 113 -4.87 -25.09 -6.42
C ARG A 113 -5.51 -24.22 -7.50
N LYS A 114 -6.84 -24.13 -7.48
CA LYS A 114 -7.62 -23.24 -8.35
C LYS A 114 -7.12 -21.79 -8.17
N THR A 115 -6.65 -21.17 -9.25
CA THR A 115 -6.28 -19.76 -9.25
C THR A 115 -7.55 -18.92 -9.23
N PRO A 116 -7.72 -18.03 -8.24
CA PRO A 116 -8.95 -17.27 -8.11
C PRO A 116 -9.02 -16.09 -9.09
N VAL A 117 -10.24 -15.65 -9.37
CA VAL A 117 -10.47 -14.31 -9.89
C VAL A 117 -10.12 -13.31 -8.79
N VAL A 118 -9.46 -12.21 -9.14
CA VAL A 118 -9.04 -11.20 -8.17
C VAL A 118 -9.82 -9.91 -8.39
N SER A 119 -10.31 -9.31 -7.31
CA SER A 119 -11.00 -8.02 -7.28
C SER A 119 -10.52 -7.22 -6.07
N THR A 120 -10.96 -5.97 -5.92
CA THR A 120 -10.80 -5.19 -4.70
C THR A 120 -12.18 -4.87 -4.14
N SER A 121 -12.46 -5.33 -2.91
CA SER A 121 -13.64 -4.91 -2.12
C SER A 121 -13.32 -3.68 -1.26
N GLU A 122 -12.03 -3.37 -1.03
CA GLU A 122 -11.60 -2.18 -0.29
C GLU A 122 -10.34 -1.55 -0.88
N TRP A 123 -10.50 -0.54 -1.73
CA TRP A 123 -9.41 0.24 -2.30
C TRP A 123 -9.22 1.58 -1.57
N HIS A 124 -8.09 1.75 -0.89
CA HIS A 124 -7.63 2.97 -0.22
C HIS A 124 -7.17 4.03 -1.24
N SER A 125 -8.10 4.44 -2.11
CA SER A 125 -7.87 5.30 -3.28
C SER A 125 -7.28 6.67 -2.91
N ILE A 126 -7.86 7.30 -1.89
CA ILE A 126 -7.50 8.64 -1.40
C ILE A 126 -7.51 8.72 0.14
N LEU A 127 -7.33 7.57 0.80
CA LEU A 127 -7.18 7.48 2.25
C LEU A 127 -5.81 8.01 2.65
N VAL A 128 -5.80 8.98 3.56
CA VAL A 128 -4.58 9.55 4.13
C VAL A 128 -4.63 9.57 5.66
N GLN A 129 -3.46 9.37 6.28
CA GLN A 129 -3.28 9.47 7.72
C GLN A 129 -2.25 10.56 8.06
N PRO A 130 -2.24 11.10 9.30
CA PRO A 130 -1.36 12.21 9.66
C PRO A 130 0.14 11.88 9.59
N ARG A 131 0.51 10.61 9.80
CA ARG A 131 1.90 10.13 9.77
C ARG A 131 2.30 9.44 8.47
N SER A 132 1.37 9.27 7.52
CA SER A 132 1.70 8.72 6.19
C SER A 132 2.69 9.62 5.45
N ALA A 133 3.57 9.00 4.68
CA ALA A 133 4.28 9.72 3.64
C ALA A 133 3.32 10.15 2.52
N PRO A 134 3.70 11.11 1.66
CA PRO A 134 2.84 11.55 0.56
C PRO A 134 2.31 10.39 -0.30
N PRO A 135 1.01 10.37 -0.65
CA PRO A 135 0.02 11.38 -0.29
C PRO A 135 -0.36 11.34 1.20
N ASN A 136 -0.45 12.51 1.84
CA ASN A 136 -0.73 12.65 3.26
C ASN A 136 -1.62 13.87 3.55
N HIS A 137 -1.78 14.25 4.82
CA HIS A 137 -2.61 15.39 5.22
C HIS A 137 -2.21 16.76 4.63
N LYS A 138 -1.03 16.88 4.01
CA LYS A 138 -0.57 18.09 3.31
C LYS A 138 -0.78 18.03 1.80
N SER A 139 -1.25 16.90 1.28
CA SER A 139 -1.42 16.70 -0.16
C SER A 139 -2.61 17.48 -0.69
N SER A 140 -2.43 18.05 -1.89
CA SER A 140 -3.51 18.71 -2.61
C SER A 140 -4.49 17.69 -3.17
N GLY A 141 -5.70 18.15 -3.54
CA GLY A 141 -6.66 17.31 -4.26
C GLY A 141 -6.07 16.74 -5.56
N GLN A 142 -5.24 17.53 -6.25
CA GLN A 142 -4.54 17.12 -7.48
C GLN A 142 -3.49 16.04 -7.22
N GLU A 143 -2.68 16.15 -6.16
CA GLU A 143 -1.72 15.11 -5.78
C GLU A 143 -2.44 13.80 -5.40
N LEU A 144 -3.53 13.90 -4.63
CA LEU A 144 -4.39 12.75 -4.29
C LEU A 144 -4.94 12.08 -5.56
N ALA A 145 -5.47 12.87 -6.50
CA ALA A 145 -6.00 12.37 -7.76
C ALA A 145 -4.91 11.70 -8.63
N LYS A 146 -3.70 12.26 -8.67
CA LYS A 146 -2.58 11.68 -9.42
C LYS A 146 -2.19 10.31 -8.88
N VAL A 147 -2.05 10.18 -7.56
CA VAL A 147 -1.70 8.90 -6.93
C VAL A 147 -2.84 7.88 -7.07
N MET A 148 -4.09 8.32 -6.92
CA MET A 148 -5.27 7.50 -7.20
C MET A 148 -5.27 6.98 -8.64
N MET A 149 -5.01 7.83 -9.63
CA MET A 149 -4.96 7.44 -11.04
C MET A 149 -3.87 6.42 -11.31
N LEU A 150 -2.66 6.60 -10.76
CA LEU A 150 -1.57 5.64 -10.91
C LEU A 150 -1.95 4.27 -10.35
N ASP A 151 -2.58 4.24 -9.18
CA ASP A 151 -3.01 2.99 -8.55
C ASP A 151 -4.17 2.32 -9.30
N LEU A 152 -5.15 3.10 -9.77
CA LEU A 152 -6.24 2.63 -10.63
C LEU A 152 -5.69 1.97 -11.90
N LEU A 153 -4.79 2.65 -12.60
CA LEU A 153 -4.17 2.14 -13.83
C LEU A 153 -3.37 0.87 -13.58
N SER A 154 -2.73 0.76 -12.41
CA SER A 154 -2.03 -0.46 -11.99
C SER A 154 -3.00 -1.62 -11.79
N GLN A 155 -4.14 -1.38 -11.14
CA GLN A 155 -5.19 -2.38 -10.94
C GLN A 155 -5.81 -2.83 -12.26
N LEU A 156 -6.08 -1.90 -13.18
CA LEU A 156 -6.59 -2.19 -14.52
C LEU A 156 -5.59 -3.00 -15.35
N LYS A 157 -4.30 -2.62 -15.34
CA LYS A 157 -3.21 -3.38 -15.96
C LYS A 157 -3.11 -4.80 -15.43
N ALA A 158 -3.29 -4.98 -14.12
CA ALA A 158 -3.21 -6.28 -13.46
C ALA A 158 -4.46 -7.18 -13.68
N GLY A 159 -5.48 -6.65 -14.37
CA GLY A 159 -6.69 -7.37 -14.73
C GLY A 159 -7.60 -7.65 -13.53
N LEU A 160 -7.65 -6.74 -12.56
CA LEU A 160 -8.63 -6.85 -11.47
C LEU A 160 -10.04 -6.70 -12.05
N ARG A 161 -10.93 -7.62 -11.69
CA ARG A 161 -12.26 -7.71 -12.29
C ARG A 161 -13.17 -6.58 -11.81
N GLU A 162 -13.24 -6.36 -10.50
CA GLU A 162 -14.03 -5.30 -9.88
C GLU A 162 -13.15 -4.49 -8.93
N ILE A 163 -13.35 -3.18 -8.91
CA ILE A 163 -12.59 -2.24 -8.07
C ILE A 163 -13.55 -1.42 -7.22
N THR A 164 -13.57 -1.68 -5.92
CA THR A 164 -14.46 -1.01 -4.96
C THR A 164 -13.67 -0.06 -4.09
N ALA A 165 -13.95 1.24 -4.21
CA ALA A 165 -13.24 2.25 -3.45
C ALA A 165 -13.72 2.35 -2.00
N PHE A 166 -12.76 2.45 -1.08
CA PHE A 166 -12.95 2.89 0.31
C PHE A 166 -12.69 4.40 0.40
N CYS A 167 -13.71 5.23 0.47
CA CYS A 167 -15.14 4.92 0.51
C CYS A 167 -15.90 5.99 -0.29
N THR A 168 -17.22 5.94 -0.32
CA THR A 168 -18.00 7.01 -0.97
C THR A 168 -18.03 8.26 -0.10
N LEU A 169 -18.55 8.15 1.13
CA LEU A 169 -18.62 9.26 2.09
C LEU A 169 -17.44 9.17 3.05
N GLY A 170 -16.66 10.25 3.14
CA GLY A 170 -15.43 10.27 3.92
C GLY A 170 -15.62 10.17 5.42
N TYR A 171 -14.68 9.49 6.07
CA TYR A 171 -14.48 9.58 7.52
C TYR A 171 -13.44 10.66 7.80
N GLY A 172 -13.80 11.68 8.58
CA GLY A 172 -12.88 12.76 8.95
C GLY A 172 -12.51 13.70 7.78
N ARG A 173 -11.95 14.85 8.14
CA ARG A 173 -11.48 15.87 7.19
C ARG A 173 -9.97 15.89 7.14
N ILE A 174 -9.39 16.05 5.96
CA ILE A 174 -7.94 16.06 5.77
C ILE A 174 -7.27 17.17 6.60
N GLU A 175 -7.94 18.31 6.73
CA GLU A 175 -7.51 19.47 7.53
C GLU A 175 -7.45 19.14 9.03
N SER A 176 -8.28 18.21 9.52
CA SER A 176 -8.29 17.81 10.93
C SER A 176 -7.09 16.94 11.31
N LEU A 177 -6.45 16.31 10.33
CA LEU A 177 -5.35 15.37 10.58
C LEU A 177 -4.10 16.08 11.11
N ALA A 178 -3.83 17.32 10.70
CA ALA A 178 -2.71 18.10 11.20
C ALA A 178 -2.83 18.34 12.72
N PHE A 179 -4.01 18.78 13.17
CA PHE A 179 -4.31 18.98 14.58
C PHE A 179 -4.20 17.67 15.38
N LYS A 180 -4.77 16.58 14.85
CA LYS A 180 -4.71 15.25 15.49
C LYS A 180 -3.26 14.76 15.66
N LYS A 181 -2.42 15.02 14.66
CA LYS A 181 -0.98 14.75 14.73
C LYS A 181 -0.30 15.52 15.87
N GLU A 182 -0.60 16.81 16.02
CA GLU A 182 -0.05 17.65 17.09
C GLU A 182 -0.47 17.16 18.48
N MET A 183 -1.68 16.62 18.60
CA MET A 183 -2.18 15.97 19.82
C MET A 183 -1.62 14.56 20.06
N GLY A 184 -0.70 14.10 19.22
CA GLY A 184 -0.06 12.78 19.33
C GLY A 184 -0.87 11.63 18.72
N ASP A 185 -2.09 11.86 18.22
CA ASP A 185 -2.94 10.82 17.66
C ASP A 185 -2.56 10.51 16.20
N ALA A 186 -2.17 9.26 15.96
CA ALA A 186 -1.67 8.77 14.68
C ALA A 186 -2.71 8.03 13.84
N LEU A 187 -3.78 7.57 14.46
CA LEU A 187 -4.75 6.64 13.86
C LEU A 187 -5.84 7.29 12.98
N PRO A 188 -6.21 8.58 13.16
CA PRO A 188 -7.24 9.19 12.37
C PRO A 188 -6.95 9.16 10.88
N GLN A 189 -8.02 9.08 10.10
CA GLN A 189 -7.96 8.96 8.66
C GLN A 189 -8.82 10.05 8.04
N ALA A 190 -8.46 10.47 6.84
CA ALA A 190 -9.33 11.20 5.93
C ALA A 190 -9.45 10.37 4.65
N SER A 191 -10.67 10.08 4.23
CA SER A 191 -10.97 9.22 3.08
C SER A 191 -12.21 9.73 2.36
N GLY A 192 -12.65 9.02 1.33
CA GLY A 192 -13.96 9.25 0.72
C GLY A 192 -13.98 10.29 -0.40
N PHE A 193 -14.80 10.06 -1.42
CA PHE A 193 -14.95 10.98 -2.56
C PHE A 193 -15.84 12.19 -2.29
N PHE A 194 -16.62 12.13 -1.21
CA PHE A 194 -17.51 13.19 -0.80
C PHE A 194 -17.30 13.51 0.68
N ASP A 195 -17.21 14.79 1.01
CA ASP A 195 -17.22 15.25 2.39
C ASP A 195 -18.66 15.19 2.91
N PRO A 196 -18.94 14.55 4.06
CA PRO A 196 -20.31 14.43 4.57
C PRO A 196 -20.79 15.68 5.34
N VAL A 197 -19.89 16.59 5.72
CA VAL A 197 -20.20 17.73 6.61
C VAL A 197 -19.52 19.03 6.14
N PRO A 198 -20.19 20.20 6.28
CA PRO A 198 -21.54 20.40 6.82
C PRO A 198 -22.68 19.96 5.87
N PHE A 199 -22.38 19.73 4.59
CA PHE A 199 -23.27 19.12 3.60
C PHE A 199 -22.43 18.26 2.66
N THR A 200 -23.07 17.33 1.95
CA THR A 200 -22.39 16.47 0.98
C THR A 200 -21.77 17.31 -0.14
N SER A 201 -20.44 17.33 -0.22
CA SER A 201 -19.70 18.03 -1.29
C SER A 201 -18.70 17.12 -1.98
N VAL A 202 -18.59 17.27 -3.30
CA VAL A 202 -17.64 16.54 -4.15
C VAL A 202 -16.20 16.96 -3.85
N ARG A 203 -15.30 15.99 -3.67
CA ARG A 203 -13.86 16.22 -3.62
C ARG A 203 -13.25 16.06 -5.01
N TYR A 204 -12.17 16.81 -5.30
CA TYR A 204 -11.51 16.82 -6.61
C TYR A 204 -11.20 15.42 -7.19
N PRO A 205 -10.68 14.42 -6.43
CA PRO A 205 -10.44 13.09 -6.97
C PRO A 205 -11.69 12.38 -7.50
N ALA A 206 -12.89 12.72 -7.01
CA ALA A 206 -14.13 12.12 -7.50
C ALA A 206 -14.42 12.54 -8.95
N LEU A 207 -14.15 13.81 -9.31
CA LEU A 207 -14.27 14.31 -10.68
C LEU A 207 -13.31 13.56 -11.63
N ILE A 208 -12.07 13.37 -11.19
CA ILE A 208 -11.05 12.66 -11.97
C ILE A 208 -11.43 11.19 -12.14
N LEU A 209 -11.92 10.53 -11.10
CA LEU A 209 -12.38 9.14 -11.18
C LEU A 209 -13.58 9.00 -12.12
N GLN A 210 -14.53 9.93 -12.08
CA GLN A 210 -15.68 9.94 -12.99
C GLN A 210 -15.24 9.99 -14.45
N HIS A 211 -14.28 10.88 -14.78
CA HIS A 211 -13.76 10.98 -16.14
C HIS A 211 -12.97 9.73 -16.55
N ALA A 212 -12.12 9.21 -15.66
CA ALA A 212 -11.37 7.99 -15.90
C ALA A 212 -12.28 6.79 -16.19
N ALA A 213 -13.38 6.63 -15.45
CA ALA A 213 -14.36 5.57 -15.68
C ALA A 213 -15.05 5.68 -17.05
N ALA A 214 -15.30 6.91 -17.54
CA ALA A 214 -15.88 7.13 -18.85
C ALA A 214 -14.89 6.82 -20.00
N GLU A 215 -13.60 7.12 -19.82
CA GLU A 215 -12.54 6.86 -20.79
C GLU A 215 -12.09 5.39 -20.82
N LEU A 216 -12.27 4.68 -19.70
CA LEU A 216 -11.85 3.30 -19.51
C LEU A 216 -13.04 2.41 -19.11
N PRO A 217 -14.05 2.26 -19.99
CA PRO A 217 -15.26 1.49 -19.71
C PRO A 217 -14.98 -0.02 -19.64
N ASP A 218 -16.02 -0.80 -19.36
CA ASP A 218 -15.96 -2.26 -19.45
C ASP A 218 -15.66 -2.72 -20.90
N GLY A 219 -15.01 -3.86 -21.03
CA GLY A 219 -14.52 -4.37 -22.33
C GLY A 219 -13.21 -3.74 -22.81
N LYS A 220 -12.54 -2.94 -21.96
CA LYS A 220 -11.19 -2.43 -22.22
C LYS A 220 -10.13 -3.55 -22.16
N GLU A 221 -9.11 -3.41 -22.99
CA GLU A 221 -7.94 -4.31 -23.02
C GLU A 221 -6.66 -3.50 -22.91
N PHE A 222 -5.76 -3.92 -22.00
CA PHE A 222 -4.46 -3.28 -21.84
C PHE A 222 -3.56 -3.58 -23.05
N LEU A 223 -3.06 -2.53 -23.71
CA LEU A 223 -2.18 -2.63 -24.88
C LEU A 223 -0.70 -2.51 -24.52
N GLY A 224 -0.38 -1.83 -23.42
CA GLY A 224 1.00 -1.64 -22.97
C GLY A 224 1.21 -0.31 -22.25
N GLU A 225 2.36 -0.16 -21.63
CA GLU A 225 2.84 1.07 -20.99
C GLU A 225 4.28 1.38 -21.44
N GLY A 226 4.68 2.64 -21.34
CA GLY A 226 5.99 3.04 -21.84
C GLY A 226 6.43 4.41 -21.41
N MET A 227 7.72 4.68 -21.59
CA MET A 227 8.35 5.97 -21.34
C MET A 227 8.96 6.49 -22.64
N PHE A 228 8.45 7.62 -23.14
CA PHE A 228 8.89 8.28 -24.36
C PHE A 228 9.57 9.59 -23.98
N GLY A 229 10.91 9.58 -23.93
CA GLY A 229 11.67 10.65 -23.29
C GLY A 229 11.34 10.73 -21.80
N LYS A 230 10.72 11.82 -21.37
CA LYS A 230 10.26 12.05 -19.98
C LYS A 230 8.74 11.84 -19.81
N ILE A 231 8.04 11.52 -20.89
CA ILE A 231 6.59 11.32 -20.88
C ILE A 231 6.30 9.85 -20.61
N LYS A 232 5.54 9.60 -19.55
CA LYS A 232 5.02 8.28 -19.16
C LYS A 232 3.67 8.06 -19.83
N THR A 233 3.42 6.82 -20.22
CA THR A 233 2.26 6.46 -21.03
C THR A 233 1.67 5.11 -20.64
N ILE A 234 0.36 4.97 -20.76
CA ILE A 234 -0.33 3.69 -20.71
C ILE A 234 -1.47 3.66 -21.72
N ALA A 235 -1.62 2.55 -22.43
CA ALA A 235 -2.52 2.38 -23.55
C ALA A 235 -3.57 1.30 -23.29
N PHE A 236 -4.80 1.57 -23.71
CA PHE A 236 -5.90 0.62 -23.70
C PHE A 236 -6.62 0.65 -25.05
N ALA A 237 -7.05 -0.53 -25.53
CA ALA A 237 -8.12 -0.64 -26.50
C ALA A 237 -9.44 -0.57 -25.71
N VAL A 238 -10.41 0.20 -26.20
CA VAL A 238 -11.73 0.35 -25.59
C VAL A 238 -12.80 0.21 -26.68
N PRO A 239 -14.06 -0.06 -26.31
CA PRO A 239 -15.16 0.01 -27.27
C PRO A 239 -15.17 1.37 -27.99
N GLY A 240 -14.92 1.37 -29.31
CA GLY A 240 -14.92 2.57 -30.14
C GLY A 240 -13.55 3.16 -30.48
N GLY A 241 -12.42 2.62 -29.97
CA GLY A 241 -11.09 3.06 -30.38
C GLY A 241 -9.99 2.73 -29.36
N ASN A 242 -8.82 3.31 -29.57
CA ASN A 242 -7.70 3.20 -28.61
C ASN A 242 -7.57 4.48 -27.79
N VAL A 243 -7.24 4.36 -26.51
CA VAL A 243 -6.98 5.48 -25.60
C VAL A 243 -5.58 5.34 -25.02
N LEU A 244 -4.79 6.42 -25.11
CA LEU A 244 -3.47 6.54 -24.52
C LEU A 244 -3.51 7.61 -23.44
N LEU A 245 -3.22 7.23 -22.20
CA LEU A 245 -3.02 8.17 -21.12
C LEU A 245 -1.56 8.63 -21.09
N LEU A 246 -1.33 9.92 -20.86
CA LEU A 246 -0.02 10.58 -20.89
C LEU A 246 0.19 11.46 -19.65
N TRP A 247 1.36 11.40 -19.02
CA TRP A 247 1.75 12.27 -17.90
C TRP A 247 3.28 12.36 -17.75
N HIS A 248 3.77 13.20 -16.83
CA HIS A 248 5.20 13.25 -16.47
C HIS A 248 5.41 13.76 -15.03
N ASP A 249 6.66 13.72 -14.55
CA ASP A 249 7.06 14.18 -13.21
C ASP A 249 7.95 15.43 -13.23
N GLU A 250 8.15 16.03 -14.40
CA GLU A 250 8.90 17.29 -14.56
C GLU A 250 8.14 18.49 -13.99
N LYS A 251 8.89 19.51 -13.54
CA LYS A 251 8.35 20.75 -12.96
C LYS A 251 7.78 21.72 -13.99
N THR A 252 8.09 21.51 -15.25
CA THR A 252 7.70 22.38 -16.37
C THR A 252 7.03 21.55 -17.43
N ALA A 253 6.08 22.17 -18.14
CA ALA A 253 5.36 21.53 -19.22
C ALA A 253 6.30 20.92 -20.28
N LEU A 254 5.93 19.73 -20.78
CA LEU A 254 6.68 19.03 -21.81
C LEU A 254 6.01 19.13 -23.18
N ASN A 255 6.85 19.14 -24.22
CA ASN A 255 6.39 19.05 -25.61
C ASN A 255 6.01 17.59 -25.94
N PRO A 256 4.78 17.33 -26.42
CA PRO A 256 4.30 16.00 -26.74
C PRO A 256 4.82 15.42 -28.08
N ALA A 257 5.75 16.10 -28.78
CA ALA A 257 6.25 15.69 -30.10
C ALA A 257 6.65 14.21 -30.22
N VAL A 258 7.18 13.62 -29.14
CA VAL A 258 7.57 12.19 -29.09
C VAL A 258 6.40 11.21 -29.15
N VAL A 259 5.18 11.65 -28.82
CA VAL A 259 3.93 10.87 -28.93
C VAL A 259 3.02 11.36 -30.06
N SER A 260 3.22 12.59 -30.54
CA SER A 260 2.42 13.18 -31.64
C SER A 260 2.52 12.41 -32.96
N GLY A 261 3.57 11.60 -33.16
CA GLY A 261 3.67 10.71 -34.33
C GLY A 261 2.55 9.67 -34.40
N ALA A 262 1.92 9.34 -33.27
CA ALA A 262 0.84 8.36 -33.17
C ALA A 262 -0.56 8.93 -33.49
N LEU A 263 -0.66 10.23 -33.77
CA LEU A 263 -1.93 10.88 -34.10
C LEU A 263 -2.46 10.40 -35.46
N THR A 264 -3.78 10.28 -35.54
CA THR A 264 -4.57 10.09 -36.75
C THR A 264 -5.48 11.31 -36.96
N PRO A 265 -6.12 11.47 -38.13
CA PRO A 265 -7.09 12.54 -38.37
C PRO A 265 -8.28 12.54 -37.39
N GLU A 266 -8.60 11.40 -36.79
CA GLU A 266 -9.68 11.19 -35.83
C GLU A 266 -9.21 11.33 -34.37
N SER A 267 -7.92 11.57 -34.15
CA SER A 267 -7.38 11.75 -32.81
C SER A 267 -7.94 12.99 -32.13
N SER A 268 -8.13 12.89 -30.82
CA SER A 268 -8.51 14.01 -29.96
C SER A 268 -7.81 13.90 -28.62
N VAL A 269 -7.52 15.05 -27.99
CA VAL A 269 -6.89 15.09 -26.67
C VAL A 269 -7.79 15.81 -25.69
N PHE A 270 -7.92 15.23 -24.52
CA PHE A 270 -8.58 15.82 -23.36
C PHE A 270 -7.60 15.79 -22.19
N ASP A 271 -7.65 16.79 -21.32
CA ASP A 271 -7.06 16.63 -20.00
C ASP A 271 -7.94 15.70 -19.13
N TRP A 272 -7.45 15.33 -17.97
CA TRP A 272 -8.15 14.43 -17.06
C TRP A 272 -9.42 14.98 -16.41
N GLU A 273 -9.74 16.26 -16.60
CA GLU A 273 -11.01 16.87 -16.22
C GLU A 273 -12.02 16.81 -17.37
N GLY A 274 -11.62 16.28 -18.53
CA GLY A 274 -12.42 16.17 -19.73
C GLY A 274 -12.48 17.44 -20.58
N ARG A 275 -11.55 18.38 -20.38
CA ARG A 275 -11.47 19.59 -21.22
C ARG A 275 -10.71 19.28 -22.49
N ALA A 276 -11.30 19.61 -23.63
CA ALA A 276 -10.65 19.43 -24.93
C ALA A 276 -9.39 20.30 -25.05
N VAL A 277 -8.33 19.71 -25.61
CA VAL A 277 -7.03 20.34 -25.79
C VAL A 277 -6.76 20.53 -27.28
N SER A 278 -6.38 21.75 -27.68
CA SER A 278 -6.05 22.07 -29.08
C SER A 278 -4.65 21.59 -29.45
N PHE A 279 -4.54 20.76 -30.49
CA PHE A 279 -3.24 20.26 -30.98
C PHE A 279 -2.25 21.34 -31.45
N ARG A 280 -2.72 22.57 -31.72
CA ARG A 280 -1.88 23.62 -32.32
C ARG A 280 -0.70 24.01 -31.41
N ASP A 281 -0.92 24.05 -30.10
CA ASP A 281 0.08 24.51 -29.11
C ASP A 281 0.04 23.69 -27.82
N TRP A 282 -0.48 22.45 -27.87
CA TRP A 282 -0.65 21.66 -26.66
C TRP A 282 0.68 21.26 -26.02
N LYS A 283 0.64 21.25 -24.69
CA LYS A 283 1.72 20.79 -23.83
C LYS A 283 1.12 19.83 -22.81
N ILE A 284 1.96 18.92 -22.34
CA ILE A 284 1.62 18.10 -21.18
C ILE A 284 2.04 18.92 -19.98
N GLU A 285 1.08 19.41 -19.20
CA GLU A 285 1.36 20.17 -17.98
C GLU A 285 1.80 19.24 -16.83
N PRO A 286 2.61 19.73 -15.88
CA PRO A 286 2.93 19.00 -14.64
C PRO A 286 1.67 18.56 -13.89
N GLU A 287 1.80 17.48 -13.11
CA GLU A 287 0.75 17.00 -12.19
C GLU A 287 -0.61 16.70 -12.84
N THR A 288 -0.65 16.48 -14.16
CA THR A 288 -1.88 16.31 -14.93
C THR A 288 -1.77 15.10 -15.85
N PHE A 289 -2.88 14.37 -16.01
CA PHE A 289 -3.01 13.33 -17.04
C PHE A 289 -3.74 13.87 -18.27
N TYR A 290 -3.40 13.34 -19.43
CA TYR A 290 -4.08 13.61 -20.69
C TYR A 290 -4.54 12.30 -21.33
N TYR A 291 -5.73 12.31 -21.91
CA TYR A 291 -6.31 11.22 -22.68
C TYR A 291 -6.19 11.55 -24.16
N LEU A 292 -5.35 10.81 -24.87
CA LEU A 292 -5.27 10.83 -26.32
C LEU A 292 -6.14 9.69 -26.87
N ARG A 293 -7.28 10.04 -27.47
CA ARG A 293 -8.20 9.09 -28.10
C ARG A 293 -7.84 8.85 -29.57
N ASN A 294 -8.17 7.66 -30.06
CA ASN A 294 -8.00 7.21 -31.44
C ASN A 294 -6.57 7.39 -31.95
N PHE A 295 -5.58 6.98 -31.16
CA PHE A 295 -4.19 6.93 -31.61
C PHE A 295 -3.89 5.61 -32.34
N ASP A 296 -2.83 5.62 -33.15
CA ASP A 296 -2.31 4.43 -33.80
C ASP A 296 -1.22 3.76 -32.93
N PRO A 297 -1.50 2.59 -32.31
CA PRO A 297 -0.53 1.91 -31.46
C PRO A 297 0.68 1.37 -32.23
N ALA A 298 0.57 1.12 -33.53
CA ALA A 298 1.69 0.66 -34.35
C ALA A 298 2.80 1.73 -34.46
N LYS A 299 2.44 3.01 -34.25
CA LYS A 299 3.38 4.13 -34.25
C LYS A 299 4.01 4.39 -32.88
N LEU A 300 3.71 3.58 -31.86
CA LEU A 300 4.33 3.61 -30.53
C LEU A 300 4.96 2.25 -30.17
N PRO A 301 5.99 1.79 -30.91
CA PRO A 301 6.61 0.47 -30.67
C PRO A 301 7.31 0.34 -29.30
N GLY A 302 7.41 1.42 -28.52
CA GLY A 302 7.99 1.44 -27.17
C GLY A 302 7.05 0.98 -26.05
N LEU A 303 5.78 0.67 -26.37
CA LEU A 303 4.82 0.13 -25.40
C LEU A 303 5.19 -1.31 -25.02
N LYS A 304 5.28 -1.58 -23.72
CA LYS A 304 5.67 -2.88 -23.14
C LYS A 304 4.60 -3.36 -22.18
N LYS A 305 4.61 -4.66 -21.87
CA LYS A 305 3.76 -5.22 -20.81
C LYS A 305 4.10 -4.64 -19.43
N ASP A 306 5.36 -4.32 -19.21
CA ASP A 306 5.83 -3.68 -17.99
C ASP A 306 7.01 -2.75 -18.28
N ALA A 307 6.86 -1.48 -17.91
CA ALA A 307 7.85 -0.42 -18.02
C ALA A 307 8.03 0.33 -16.68
N GLY A 308 7.33 -0.08 -15.61
CA GLY A 308 7.47 0.49 -14.27
C GLY A 308 7.00 1.94 -14.15
N VAL A 309 6.13 2.41 -15.04
CA VAL A 309 5.74 3.84 -15.11
C VAL A 309 4.66 4.23 -14.11
N LEU A 310 3.92 3.25 -13.58
CA LEU A 310 2.79 3.44 -12.67
C LEU A 310 3.19 3.61 -11.21
N ILE A 311 4.48 3.52 -10.89
CA ILE A 311 4.99 3.78 -9.54
C ILE A 311 5.05 5.31 -9.36
N PRO A 312 4.37 5.88 -8.33
CA PRO A 312 4.46 7.30 -8.03
C PRO A 312 5.93 7.73 -7.86
N ASN A 313 6.31 8.85 -8.50
CA ASN A 313 7.66 9.37 -8.32
C ASN A 313 7.83 9.86 -6.88
N ARG A 314 8.69 9.16 -6.15
CA ARG A 314 8.95 9.43 -4.75
C ARG A 314 10.46 9.65 -4.57
N PRO A 315 10.94 10.91 -4.67
CA PRO A 315 12.37 11.20 -4.55
C PRO A 315 12.87 10.80 -3.17
N ALA A 316 14.12 10.34 -3.07
CA ALA A 316 14.71 9.99 -1.79
C ALA A 316 14.74 11.23 -0.88
N LEU A 317 14.32 11.05 0.38
CA LEU A 317 14.51 12.06 1.40
C LEU A 317 16.00 12.19 1.67
N LYS A 318 16.48 13.43 1.80
CA LYS A 318 17.87 13.67 2.21
C LYS A 318 18.01 13.26 3.67
N PRO A 319 18.83 12.25 4.01
CA PRO A 319 19.07 11.90 5.41
C PRO A 319 19.69 13.09 6.13
N THR A 320 19.40 13.18 7.42
CA THR A 320 19.97 14.21 8.27
C THR A 320 20.37 13.61 9.59
N GLY A 321 21.60 13.83 10.03
CA GLY A 321 22.13 13.28 11.26
C GLY A 321 23.59 12.91 11.13
N PRO A 322 24.11 12.06 12.03
CA PRO A 322 25.46 11.54 11.95
C PRO A 322 25.69 10.77 10.65
N GLU A 323 26.82 11.03 9.99
CA GLU A 323 27.33 10.25 8.88
C GLU A 323 28.58 9.48 9.35
N GLY A 324 28.75 8.25 8.87
CA GLY A 324 29.87 7.41 9.29
C GLY A 324 30.10 6.22 8.36
N VAL A 325 31.18 5.49 8.63
CA VAL A 325 31.54 4.26 7.94
C VAL A 325 31.20 3.05 8.79
N TYR A 326 30.90 1.93 8.15
CA TYR A 326 30.79 0.64 8.83
C TYR A 326 32.12 -0.13 8.74
N SER A 327 32.33 -1.03 9.70
CA SER A 327 33.44 -1.99 9.72
C SER A 327 33.00 -3.32 9.12
N THR A 328 33.95 -4.11 8.61
CA THR A 328 33.74 -5.53 8.28
C THR A 328 34.27 -6.46 9.38
N LEU A 329 34.86 -5.90 10.45
CA LEU A 329 35.28 -6.64 11.63
C LEU A 329 34.12 -6.71 12.64
N PRO A 330 33.81 -7.90 13.18
CA PRO A 330 32.68 -8.07 14.09
C PRO A 330 32.85 -7.21 15.35
N LEU A 331 31.77 -6.59 15.78
CA LEU A 331 31.68 -5.83 17.03
C LEU A 331 31.39 -6.72 18.24
N ILE A 332 30.72 -7.85 18.03
CA ILE A 332 30.27 -8.77 19.08
C ILE A 332 30.63 -10.19 18.65
N ARG A 333 31.26 -10.95 19.55
CA ARG A 333 31.54 -12.38 19.36
C ARG A 333 30.28 -13.23 19.53
N LYS A 334 30.34 -14.49 19.09
CA LYS A 334 29.25 -15.46 19.29
C LYS A 334 28.91 -15.71 20.76
N ASP A 335 29.86 -15.48 21.68
CA ASP A 335 29.66 -15.60 23.12
C ASP A 335 29.08 -14.32 23.77
N GLY A 336 28.75 -13.29 22.98
CA GLY A 336 28.22 -12.02 23.45
C GLY A 336 29.28 -10.99 23.86
N THR A 337 30.59 -11.32 23.77
CA THR A 337 31.66 -10.37 24.14
C THR A 337 31.73 -9.22 23.13
N PHE A 338 31.63 -7.98 23.63
CA PHE A 338 31.84 -6.77 22.83
C PHE A 338 33.33 -6.52 22.57
N LEU A 339 33.69 -6.19 21.33
CA LEU A 339 35.04 -5.96 20.84
C LEU A 339 35.24 -4.47 20.55
N GLU A 340 35.48 -3.67 21.59
CA GLU A 340 35.61 -2.21 21.46
C GLU A 340 36.72 -1.80 20.48
N GLN A 341 37.79 -2.57 20.37
CA GLN A 341 38.88 -2.31 19.43
C GLN A 341 38.46 -2.38 17.95
N ASN A 342 37.36 -3.08 17.64
CA ASN A 342 36.81 -3.18 16.29
C ASN A 342 35.78 -2.08 16.00
N ALA A 343 35.37 -1.32 17.01
CA ALA A 343 34.31 -0.33 16.90
C ALA A 343 34.80 0.99 16.29
N LEU A 344 34.40 1.24 15.04
CA LEU A 344 34.56 2.54 14.40
C LEU A 344 33.46 3.49 14.89
N TRP A 345 33.73 4.16 16.00
CA TRP A 345 32.74 5.02 16.68
C TRP A 345 32.43 6.32 15.93
N VAL A 346 31.17 6.50 15.56
CA VAL A 346 30.57 7.78 15.14
C VAL A 346 30.08 8.52 16.38
N LYS A 347 30.64 9.71 16.65
CA LYS A 347 30.44 10.45 17.92
C LYS A 347 29.81 11.84 17.75
N SER A 348 29.63 12.31 16.52
CA SER A 348 29.22 13.68 16.21
C SER A 348 28.14 13.69 15.12
N GLY A 349 27.55 14.86 14.86
CA GLY A 349 26.48 15.02 13.87
C GLY A 349 25.08 14.68 14.39
N TRP A 350 24.94 14.38 15.68
CA TRP A 350 23.65 14.14 16.32
C TRP A 350 22.78 15.39 16.29
N ARG A 351 21.50 15.20 16.00
CA ARG A 351 20.47 16.20 16.27
C ARG A 351 19.93 15.97 17.67
N THR A 352 19.96 17.01 18.48
CA THR A 352 19.49 16.98 19.87
C THR A 352 18.20 17.78 19.99
N PHE A 353 17.26 17.27 20.78
CA PHE A 353 16.01 17.95 21.10
C PHE A 353 15.95 18.17 22.61
N GLY A 354 15.68 19.40 23.04
CA GLY A 354 15.72 19.78 24.45
C GLY A 354 17.13 20.05 24.98
N ASP A 355 17.25 20.23 26.30
CA ASP A 355 18.53 20.34 26.98
C ASP A 355 19.10 18.92 27.20
N VAL A 356 20.23 18.65 26.53
CA VAL A 356 20.91 17.36 26.61
C VAL A 356 21.99 17.31 27.70
N GLY A 357 22.28 18.43 28.37
CA GLY A 357 23.24 18.49 29.48
C GLY A 357 24.56 17.76 29.20
N GLY A 358 24.88 16.76 30.02
CA GLY A 358 26.08 15.94 29.90
C GLY A 358 25.94 14.70 29.01
N ASN A 359 24.79 14.51 28.36
CA ASN A 359 24.48 13.31 27.60
C ASN A 359 25.35 13.23 26.35
N ARG A 360 25.85 12.02 26.06
CA ARG A 360 26.65 11.73 24.87
C ARG A 360 26.18 10.42 24.28
N ALA A 361 26.09 10.40 22.95
CA ALA A 361 25.76 9.20 22.20
C ALA A 361 26.86 8.92 21.17
N LYS A 362 27.20 7.64 20.99
CA LYS A 362 28.03 7.16 19.89
C LYS A 362 27.50 5.81 19.39
N PHE A 363 27.71 5.52 18.11
CA PHE A 363 27.40 4.20 17.56
C PHE A 363 28.53 3.68 16.69
N ALA A 364 28.57 2.37 16.51
CA ALA A 364 29.43 1.68 15.56
C ALA A 364 28.60 0.61 14.84
N LEU A 365 28.86 0.41 13.55
CA LEU A 365 28.16 -0.54 12.71
C LEU A 365 29.16 -1.51 12.08
N HIS A 366 28.86 -2.80 12.15
CA HIS A 366 29.51 -3.85 11.36
C HIS A 366 28.53 -4.38 10.32
N ILE A 367 29.00 -4.56 9.09
CA ILE A 367 28.27 -5.23 8.01
C ILE A 367 29.23 -6.20 7.31
N SER A 368 28.83 -7.47 7.24
CA SER A 368 29.43 -8.52 6.40
C SER A 368 28.35 -9.18 5.54
N ASP A 369 28.76 -10.12 4.69
CA ASP A 369 27.84 -10.88 3.82
C ASP A 369 26.80 -11.70 4.61
N ASP A 370 27.10 -12.05 5.87
CA ASP A 370 26.30 -12.95 6.71
C ASP A 370 25.77 -12.30 8.00
N SER A 371 26.20 -11.08 8.35
CA SER A 371 25.80 -10.46 9.61
C SER A 371 25.86 -8.93 9.58
N MET A 372 24.97 -8.33 10.34
CA MET A 372 24.99 -6.93 10.68
C MET A 372 24.96 -6.80 12.20
N GLN A 373 25.84 -5.98 12.77
CA GLN A 373 25.90 -5.74 14.21
C GLN A 373 25.94 -4.24 14.49
N LEU A 374 25.05 -3.79 15.37
CA LEU A 374 24.96 -2.40 15.80
C LEU A 374 25.37 -2.32 17.28
N ALA A 375 26.33 -1.46 17.59
CA ALA A 375 26.67 -1.09 18.96
C ALA A 375 26.32 0.39 19.16
N VAL A 376 25.59 0.68 20.24
CA VAL A 376 25.22 2.04 20.63
C VAL A 376 25.61 2.23 22.09
N ASP A 377 26.27 3.34 22.40
CA ASP A 377 26.66 3.73 23.75
C ASP A 377 26.08 5.12 24.00
N VAL A 378 25.14 5.17 24.95
CA VAL A 378 24.46 6.39 25.40
C VAL A 378 24.75 6.58 26.87
N ARG A 379 25.20 7.78 27.22
CA ARG A 379 25.37 8.20 28.61
C ARG A 379 24.21 9.09 29.02
N ASP A 380 23.41 8.60 29.96
CA ASP A 380 22.38 9.35 30.67
C ASP A 380 22.68 9.30 32.19
N PRO A 381 22.73 10.43 32.91
CA PRO A 381 22.92 10.42 34.36
C PRO A 381 21.75 9.83 35.16
N LEU A 382 20.55 9.71 34.59
CA LEU A 382 19.36 9.17 35.23
C LEU A 382 18.63 8.19 34.31
N PHE A 383 19.03 6.91 34.35
CA PHE A 383 18.33 5.87 33.60
C PHE A 383 16.90 5.63 34.14
N CYS A 384 15.89 5.76 33.28
CA CYS A 384 14.47 5.56 33.60
C CYS A 384 13.71 4.84 32.47
N GLN A 385 13.55 3.53 32.59
CA GLN A 385 12.70 2.73 31.69
C GLN A 385 11.70 1.90 32.51
N LYS A 386 10.41 2.22 32.36
CA LYS A 386 9.30 1.56 33.08
C LYS A 386 8.34 0.81 32.16
N GLN A 387 8.56 0.89 30.85
CA GLN A 387 7.69 0.37 29.83
C GLN A 387 8.32 -0.84 29.13
N HIS A 388 7.51 -1.53 28.34
CA HIS A 388 7.84 -2.75 27.62
C HIS A 388 7.14 -2.75 26.25
N GLY A 389 7.60 -3.62 25.35
CA GLY A 389 7.02 -3.83 24.02
C GLY A 389 6.97 -2.55 23.20
N GLU A 390 5.80 -2.30 22.59
CA GLU A 390 5.53 -1.12 21.77
C GLU A 390 5.73 0.22 22.51
N LYS A 391 5.71 0.22 23.85
CA LYS A 391 5.81 1.44 24.67
C LYS A 391 7.21 1.75 25.16
N LEU A 392 8.25 1.05 24.70
CA LEU A 392 9.64 1.32 25.11
C LEU A 392 10.04 2.79 24.88
N PHE A 393 9.50 3.46 23.86
CA PHE A 393 9.76 4.86 23.52
C PHE A 393 9.36 5.87 24.60
N ASP A 394 8.48 5.50 25.54
CA ASP A 394 8.00 6.36 26.62
C ASP A 394 9.03 6.49 27.78
N GLY A 395 10.15 5.77 27.72
CA GLY A 395 11.27 5.86 28.67
C GLY A 395 12.62 5.75 27.97
N ASP A 396 13.69 5.62 28.77
CA ASP A 396 15.06 5.53 28.26
C ASP A 396 15.25 4.26 27.43
N SER A 397 15.46 4.47 26.14
CA SER A 397 15.55 3.43 25.13
C SER A 397 16.38 3.93 23.94
N ILE A 398 16.79 2.99 23.10
CA ILE A 398 17.40 3.26 21.79
C ILE A 398 16.38 2.85 20.74
N GLN A 399 16.09 3.77 19.83
CA GLN A 399 15.29 3.49 18.64
C GLN A 399 16.19 3.58 17.42
N PHE A 400 16.11 2.59 16.53
CA PHE A 400 16.91 2.55 15.31
C PHE A 400 16.12 1.91 14.18
N ALA A 401 16.47 2.25 12.94
CA ALA A 401 15.81 1.69 11.79
C ALA A 401 16.76 1.49 10.60
N PHE A 402 16.44 0.53 9.74
CA PHE A 402 17.13 0.27 8.48
C PHE A 402 16.23 0.69 7.32
N ASP A 403 16.71 1.61 6.52
CA ASP A 403 16.08 1.97 5.26
C ASP A 403 16.40 0.91 4.20
N CYS A 404 15.43 0.06 3.89
CA CYS A 404 15.61 -1.08 2.99
C CYS A 404 15.55 -0.67 1.51
N GLU A 405 15.08 0.54 1.20
CA GLU A 405 14.88 1.02 -0.18
C GLU A 405 15.81 2.19 -0.56
N ASN A 406 16.60 2.69 0.39
CA ASN A 406 17.44 3.87 0.22
C ASN A 406 16.63 5.11 -0.21
N LYS A 407 15.46 5.30 0.42
CA LYS A 407 14.53 6.41 0.14
C LYS A 407 14.27 7.31 1.34
N GLY A 408 14.65 6.89 2.55
CA GLY A 408 14.60 7.65 3.79
C GLY A 408 13.22 7.77 4.43
N TYR A 409 12.21 7.04 3.93
CA TYR A 409 10.85 7.18 4.42
C TYR A 409 10.50 6.19 5.55
N ALA A 410 9.68 6.63 6.49
CA ALA A 410 9.33 5.87 7.69
C ALA A 410 8.47 4.61 7.42
N ASP A 411 7.70 4.60 6.34
CA ASP A 411 6.91 3.45 5.87
C ASP A 411 7.73 2.43 5.06
N MET A 412 9.02 2.73 4.77
CA MET A 412 9.94 1.90 3.99
C MET A 412 11.14 1.40 4.80
N ARG A 413 11.11 1.56 6.13
CA ARG A 413 12.21 1.18 7.02
C ARG A 413 11.80 0.08 7.99
N ALA A 414 12.70 -0.83 8.31
CA ALA A 414 12.51 -1.74 9.44
C ALA A 414 12.96 -1.03 10.72
N GLU A 415 12.04 -0.81 11.67
CA GLU A 415 12.22 -0.03 12.89
C GLU A 415 12.18 -0.93 14.13
N PHE A 416 13.09 -0.63 15.06
CA PHE A 416 13.33 -1.39 16.27
C PHE A 416 13.45 -0.44 17.45
N GLN A 417 12.99 -0.91 18.60
CA GLN A 417 13.24 -0.32 19.90
C GLN A 417 14.07 -1.29 20.73
N ALA A 418 15.04 -0.80 21.48
CA ALA A 418 15.83 -1.59 22.41
C ALA A 418 15.94 -0.85 23.74
N GLY A 419 15.72 -1.55 24.84
CA GLY A 419 15.76 -0.95 26.17
C GLY A 419 16.12 -1.95 27.26
N LEU A 420 16.62 -1.46 28.38
CA LEU A 420 16.80 -2.26 29.59
C LEU A 420 15.57 -2.10 30.47
N THR A 421 14.74 -3.13 30.53
CA THR A 421 13.48 -3.09 31.28
C THR A 421 13.63 -3.73 32.67
N ALA A 422 12.58 -3.69 33.48
CA ALA A 422 12.57 -4.31 34.80
C ALA A 422 12.80 -5.84 34.76
N THR A 423 12.50 -6.49 33.63
CA THR A 423 12.70 -7.94 33.42
C THR A 423 13.97 -8.29 32.67
N GLY A 424 14.77 -7.28 32.26
CA GLY A 424 16.01 -7.46 31.52
C GLY A 424 16.02 -6.74 30.16
N PRO A 425 17.07 -6.96 29.36
CA PRO A 425 17.19 -6.39 28.02
C PRO A 425 16.05 -6.85 27.11
N GLU A 426 15.45 -5.92 26.41
CA GLU A 426 14.34 -6.16 25.49
C GLU A 426 14.63 -5.50 24.13
N VAL A 427 14.33 -6.20 23.04
CA VAL A 427 14.31 -5.66 21.68
C VAL A 427 12.93 -5.90 21.11
N TYR A 428 12.28 -4.82 20.69
CA TYR A 428 10.95 -4.83 20.09
C TYR A 428 11.06 -4.42 18.62
N LYS A 429 10.48 -5.21 17.71
CA LYS A 429 10.34 -4.86 16.30
C LYS A 429 9.08 -4.00 16.16
N GLU A 430 9.26 -2.70 15.98
CA GLU A 430 8.18 -1.71 15.92
C GLU A 430 7.43 -1.77 14.59
N PHE A 431 8.19 -1.73 13.50
CA PHE A 431 7.64 -1.67 12.16
C PHE A 431 8.60 -2.39 11.20
N ALA A 432 8.06 -3.02 10.17
CA ALA A 432 8.85 -3.45 9.02
C ALA A 432 8.06 -3.18 7.74
N PRO A 433 8.75 -2.78 6.64
CA PRO A 433 8.11 -2.73 5.34
C PRO A 433 7.62 -4.14 5.01
N ALA A 434 6.47 -4.22 4.34
CA ALA A 434 5.84 -5.50 4.05
C ALA A 434 6.71 -6.31 3.07
N THR A 435 7.51 -7.24 3.58
CA THR A 435 8.26 -8.22 2.79
C THR A 435 7.55 -9.57 2.82
N ASP A 436 6.22 -9.57 2.61
CA ASP A 436 5.37 -10.78 2.57
C ASP A 436 4.60 -11.16 3.85
N GLY A 437 4.42 -10.25 4.82
CA GLY A 437 3.47 -10.47 5.94
C GLY A 437 3.95 -11.40 7.05
N ASP A 438 3.14 -11.55 8.12
CA ASP A 438 3.48 -12.39 9.30
C ASP A 438 2.34 -13.38 9.63
N LEU A 439 2.70 -14.56 10.15
CA LEU A 439 1.80 -15.52 10.80
C LEU A 439 2.13 -15.55 12.31
N PRO A 440 1.29 -15.00 13.22
CA PRO A 440 1.44 -15.13 14.65
C PRO A 440 1.57 -16.60 15.04
N SER A 441 2.52 -16.85 15.92
CA SER A 441 2.68 -18.15 16.59
C SER A 441 1.52 -18.48 17.52
N VAL A 442 0.72 -17.48 17.92
CA VAL A 442 -0.42 -17.60 18.83
C VAL A 442 -1.55 -16.67 18.39
N TYR A 443 -2.72 -17.27 18.15
CA TYR A 443 -4.01 -16.62 17.89
C TYR A 443 -4.72 -16.45 19.25
N THR A 444 -4.42 -15.39 19.97
CA THR A 444 -5.02 -15.06 21.29
C THR A 444 -5.29 -13.59 21.37
#